data_AF-A0A4V5MTP1-F1
#
_entry.id   AF-A0A4V5MTP1-F1
#
_cell.length_a   1.000
_cell.length_b   1.000
_cell.length_c   1.000
_cell.angle_alpha   90.00
_cell.angle_beta   90.00
_cell.angle_gamma   90.00
#
_symmetry.space_group_name_H-M   'P 1'
#
loop_
_entity.id
_entity.type
_entity.pdbx_description
1 polymer ?
#
loop_
_entity_poly.entity_id
_entity_poly.type
_entity_poly.pdbx_seq_one_letter_code
_entity_poly.pdbx_strand_id
1 'polypeptide(L)' 'MAPPKKDTEALTLRLSRSMIDAIDERRRLEADIPTRPEMIRRVLEKWLQIDTEQQ' A
#
# COMPACT_ATOMS: atom_id res chain seq x y z
N MET A 1 -28.03 -1.90 4.92
CA MET A 1 -26.95 -2.86 4.63
C MET A 1 -25.64 -2.18 5.01
N ALA A 2 -25.03 -2.54 6.13
CA ALA A 2 -23.68 -2.06 6.42
C ALA A 2 -22.72 -2.73 5.44
N PRO A 3 -21.76 -2.01 4.82
CA PRO A 3 -20.76 -2.65 3.98
C PRO A 3 -19.99 -3.67 4.84
N PRO A 4 -19.61 -4.83 4.28
CA PRO A 4 -18.81 -5.81 5.01
C PRO A 4 -17.58 -5.10 5.57
N LYS A 5 -17.33 -5.25 6.87
CA LYS A 5 -16.11 -4.76 7.51
C LYS A 5 -14.95 -5.51 6.85
N LYS A 6 -14.29 -4.89 5.86
CA LYS A 6 -12.95 -5.31 5.47
C LYS A 6 -12.10 -5.25 6.74
N ASP A 7 -11.41 -6.34 7.05
CA ASP A 7 -10.54 -6.47 8.22
C ASP A 7 -9.29 -5.60 8.03
N THR A 8 -9.51 -4.28 7.98
CA THR A 8 -8.52 -3.28 7.63
C THR A 8 -8.72 -2.06 8.51
N GLU A 9 -7.64 -1.60 9.13
CA GLU A 9 -7.65 -0.37 9.92
C GLU A 9 -6.78 0.70 9.26
N ALA A 10 -7.19 1.96 9.38
CA ALA A 10 -6.42 3.09 8.87
C ALA A 10 -5.24 3.40 9.80
N LEU A 11 -4.04 3.53 9.22
CA LEU A 11 -2.82 3.90 9.95
C LEU A 11 -2.30 5.25 9.47
N THR A 12 -1.96 6.14 10.41
CA THR A 12 -1.23 7.37 10.08
C THR A 12 0.27 7.12 10.14
N LEU A 13 0.95 7.24 9.00
CA LEU A 13 2.39 7.00 8.88
C LEU A 13 3.11 8.29 8.46
N ARG A 14 4.20 8.63 9.15
CA ARG A 14 5.09 9.73 8.77
C ARG A 14 6.37 9.17 8.17
N LEU A 15 6.63 9.50 6.91
CA LEU A 15 7.84 9.11 6.18
C LEU A 15 8.66 10.35 5.82
N SER A 16 9.96 10.15 5.62
CA SER A 16 10.83 11.21 5.09
C SER A 16 10.44 11.58 3.66
N ARG A 17 10.74 12.82 3.23
CA ARG A 17 10.43 13.28 1.87
C ARG A 17 11.05 12.37 0.81
N SER A 18 12.31 11.96 1.00
CA SER A 18 13.02 11.08 0.06
C SER A 18 12.36 9.71 -0.08
N MET A 19 11.76 9.18 1.00
CA MET A 19 11.04 7.91 0.93
C MET A 19 9.71 8.06 0.19
N ILE A 20 8.99 9.17 0.40
CA ILE A 20 7.78 9.47 -0.38
C ILE A 20 8.08 9.60 -1.87
N ASP A 21 9.20 10.24 -2.22
CA ASP A 21 9.63 10.41 -3.61
C ASP A 21 9.93 9.05 -4.28
N ALA A 22 10.73 8.21 -3.62
CA ALA A 22 11.03 6.87 -4.10
C ALA A 22 9.76 6.00 -4.29
N ILE A 23 8.76 6.16 -3.41
CA ILE A 23 7.45 5.50 -3.56
C ILE A 23 6.70 6.05 -4.78
N ASP A 24 6.69 7.36 -4.99
CA ASP A 24 6.04 8.02 -6.14
C ASP A 24 6.67 7.58 -7.47
N GLU A 25 8.00 7.50 -7.53
CA GLU A 25 8.74 7.00 -8.69
C GLU A 25 8.38 5.55 -9.01
N ARG A 26 8.44 4.65 -8.01
CA ARG A 26 8.05 3.23 -8.16
C ARG A 26 6.62 3.10 -8.66
N ARG A 27 5.70 3.91 -8.11
CA ARG A 27 4.29 3.90 -8.45
C ARG A 27 4.02 4.23 -9.92
N ARG A 28 4.83 5.10 -10.53
CA ARG A 28 4.71 5.46 -11.96
C ARG A 28 5.14 4.35 -12.91
N LEU A 29 5.93 3.38 -12.44
CA LEU A 29 6.40 2.25 -13.23
C LEU A 29 5.40 1.10 -13.27
N GLU A 30 4.43 1.09 -12.34
CA GLU A 30 3.39 0.07 -12.26
C GLU A 30 2.29 0.35 -13.30
N ALA A 31 1.82 -0.69 -13.99
CA ALA A 31 0.82 -0.57 -15.06
C ALA A 31 -0.52 0.01 -14.60
N ASP A 32 -0.93 -0.27 -13.36
CA ASP A 32 -2.19 0.18 -12.76
C ASP A 32 -2.05 1.52 -12.00
N ILE A 33 -0.81 2.03 -11.85
CA ILE A 33 -0.49 3.25 -11.11
C ILE A 33 -1.22 3.26 -9.73
N PRO A 34 -0.84 2.36 -8.81
CA PRO A 34 -1.56 2.18 -7.56
C PRO A 34 -1.57 3.48 -6.76
N THR A 35 -2.47 3.64 -5.80
CA THR A 35 -2.38 4.82 -4.91
C THR A 35 -1.17 4.69 -3.97
N ARG A 36 -0.74 5.79 -3.34
CA ARG A 36 0.35 5.74 -2.33
C ARG A 36 0.09 4.71 -1.22
N PRO A 37 -1.09 4.67 -0.56
CA PRO A 37 -1.34 3.66 0.47
C PRO A 37 -1.33 2.23 -0.10
N GLU A 38 -1.84 2.01 -1.31
CA GLU A 38 -1.77 0.69 -1.96
C GLU A 38 -0.32 0.26 -2.24
N MET A 39 0.53 1.18 -2.73
CA MET A 39 1.95 0.88 -2.96
C MET A 39 2.67 0.53 -1.66
N ILE A 40 2.37 1.25 -0.57
CA ILE A 40 2.91 0.96 0.76
C ILE A 40 2.44 -0.43 1.23
N ARG A 41 1.16 -0.76 1.04
CA ARG A 41 0.63 -2.10 1.36
C ARG A 41 1.40 -3.19 0.61
N ARG A 42 1.55 -3.09 -0.72
CA ARG A 42 2.31 -4.06 -1.53
C ARG A 42 3.76 -4.25 -1.05
N VAL A 43 4.43 -3.16 -0.67
CA VAL A 43 5.80 -3.23 -0.14
C VAL A 43 5.84 -3.97 1.20
N LEU A 44 4.88 -3.69 2.09
CA LEU A 44 4.79 -4.35 3.39
C LEU A 44 4.43 -5.83 3.24
N GLU A 45 3.49 -6.18 2.37
CA GLU A 45 3.12 -7.57 2.07
C GLU A 45 4.32 -8.35 1.56
N LYS A 46 5.04 -7.79 0.58
CA LYS A 46 6.26 -8.40 0.04
C LYS A 46 7.36 -8.54 1.09
N TRP A 47 7.54 -7.54 1.95
CA TRP A 47 8.58 -7.54 2.98
C TRP A 47 8.27 -8.55 4.10
N LEU A 48 7.01 -8.62 4.51
CA LEU A 48 6.55 -9.52 5.57
C LEU A 48 6.25 -10.94 5.04
N GLN A 49 6.39 -11.16 3.73
CA GLN A 49 6.02 -12.41 3.05
C GLN A 49 4.57 -12.82 3.34
N ILE A 50 3.69 -11.82 3.39
CA ILE A 50 2.26 -12.00 3.55
C ILE A 50 1.70 -12.12 2.13
N ASP A 51 1.38 -13.34 1.72
CA ASP A 51 0.54 -13.57 0.54
C ASP A 51 -0.90 -13.22 0.90
N THR A 52 -1.29 -11.97 0.62
CA THR A 52 -2.71 -11.60 0.56
C THR A 52 -3.31 -12.13 -0.74
N GLU A 53 -3.29 -13.46 -0.92
CA GLU A 53 -4.26 -14.09 -1.82
C GLU A 53 -5.63 -13.99 -1.13
N GLN A 54 -6.53 -13.23 -1.77
CA GLN A 54 -7.98 -13.16 -1.47
C GLN A 54 -8.41 -12.38 -0.21
N GLN A 55 -8.79 -11.11 -0.39
CA GLN A 55 -9.91 -10.48 0.34
C GLN A 55 -10.72 -9.54 -0.55
#